data_AF-A0A9E5U214-F1
#
_entry.id   AF-A0A9E5U214-F1
#
_cell.length_a   1.000
_cell.length_b   1.000
_cell.length_c   1.000
_cell.angle_alpha   90.00
_cell.angle_beta   90.00
_cell.angle_gamma   90.00
#
_symmetry.space_group_name_H-M   'P 1'
#
loop_
_entity.id
_entity.type
_entity.pdbx_description
1 polymer ?
#
loop_
_entity_poly.entity_id
_entity_poly.type
_entity_poly.pdbx_seq_one_letter_code
_entity_poly.pdbx_strand_id
1 'polypeptide(L)'
;MKPVLIRRSAWLLLLAVAACSGRTEVTRISPDETVDLSGFWNDSDSRMVADALIEDALSYPWSRRHQQQHGGELPAVIIGSVINRTSEHIAVNTFLRDLEGALMRSGEARIVADREQREQVREEREDQQRYASPESRARLRNELGADYIVVGEITSIEDIEGNREVIFYQVDLNMTDLESNERVWIGQHKIKKYVERRRTRR
;
A
#
# COMPACT_ATOMS: atom_id res chain seq x y z
N MET A 1 -78.22 6.65 29.26
CA MET A 1 -77.45 5.87 28.27
C MET A 1 -76.66 6.85 27.40
N LYS A 2 -75.47 6.44 26.96
CA LYS A 2 -74.31 7.20 26.41
C LYS A 2 -74.61 8.11 25.17
N PRO A 3 -73.64 8.88 24.61
CA PRO A 3 -73.37 10.33 24.77
C PRO A 3 -73.62 11.11 23.44
N VAL A 4 -73.85 12.43 23.39
CA VAL A 4 -72.96 13.59 23.59
C VAL A 4 -71.81 13.70 22.56
N LEU A 5 -71.88 14.76 21.73
CA LEU A 5 -70.83 15.75 21.38
C LEU A 5 -70.32 15.91 19.91
N ILE A 6 -70.58 17.13 19.38
CA ILE A 6 -69.68 18.11 18.69
C ILE A 6 -69.04 17.72 17.33
N ARG A 7 -69.44 18.34 16.20
CA ARG A 7 -69.07 19.67 15.62
C ARG A 7 -67.60 19.84 15.16
N ARG A 8 -67.49 20.12 13.85
CA ARG A 8 -66.57 21.06 13.15
C ARG A 8 -65.20 20.61 12.65
N SER A 9 -65.08 20.75 11.32
CA SER A 9 -63.97 21.41 10.59
C SER A 9 -62.69 20.62 10.28
N ALA A 10 -62.61 20.25 8.99
CA ALA A 10 -61.46 20.20 8.09
C ALA A 10 -60.05 20.33 8.69
N TRP A 11 -59.22 19.31 8.47
CA TRP A 11 -57.78 19.46 8.28
C TRP A 11 -57.29 18.43 7.25
N LEU A 12 -56.79 18.92 6.10
CA LEU A 12 -55.95 18.14 5.18
C LEU A 12 -54.70 17.69 5.95
N LEU A 13 -54.49 16.39 6.11
CA LEU A 13 -53.15 15.87 6.41
C LEU A 13 -52.44 15.58 5.09
N LEU A 14 -51.58 16.53 4.69
CA LEU A 14 -50.46 16.24 3.80
C LEU A 14 -49.57 15.17 4.46
N LEU A 15 -49.56 13.96 3.91
CA LEU A 15 -48.45 13.02 4.14
C LEU A 15 -47.21 13.59 3.43
N ALA A 16 -46.42 14.37 4.16
CA ALA A 16 -45.04 14.65 3.77
C ALA A 16 -44.24 13.35 3.99
N VAL A 17 -44.12 12.55 2.93
CA VAL A 17 -43.13 11.48 2.87
C VAL A 17 -41.75 12.17 2.79
N ALA A 18 -41.22 12.54 3.95
CA ALA A 18 -39.81 12.88 4.08
C ALA A 18 -39.02 11.58 3.93
N ALA A 19 -38.84 11.16 2.67
CA ALA A 19 -37.77 10.25 2.28
C ALA A 19 -36.45 10.93 2.68
N CYS A 20 -36.02 10.67 3.91
CA CYS A 20 -34.64 10.90 4.33
C CYS A 20 -33.82 9.86 3.58
N SER A 21 -33.52 10.14 2.32
CA SER A 21 -32.38 9.51 1.65
C SER A 21 -31.17 9.81 2.54
N GLY A 22 -30.59 8.74 3.13
CA GLY A 22 -29.39 8.86 3.94
C GLY A 22 -28.35 9.63 3.15
N ARG A 23 -28.08 10.87 3.57
CA ARG A 23 -27.11 11.71 2.91
C ARG A 23 -25.75 11.17 3.29
N THR A 24 -25.04 10.55 2.34
CA THR A 24 -23.64 10.20 2.53
C THR A 24 -22.88 11.50 2.77
N GLU A 25 -22.37 11.67 3.99
CA GLU A 25 -21.51 12.79 4.35
C GLU A 25 -20.08 12.40 4.01
N VAL A 26 -19.46 13.16 3.11
CA VAL A 26 -18.08 12.94 2.66
C VAL A 26 -17.22 14.05 3.24
N THR A 27 -16.47 13.71 4.28
CA THR A 27 -15.48 14.60 4.89
C THR A 27 -14.09 14.13 4.51
N ARG A 28 -13.23 15.05 4.07
CA ARG A 28 -11.82 14.74 3.79
C ARG A 28 -11.07 14.71 5.11
N ILE A 29 -10.38 13.62 5.36
CA ILE A 29 -9.48 13.43 6.49
C ILE A 29 -8.03 13.42 6.00
N SER A 30 -7.08 13.61 6.91
CA SER A 30 -5.66 13.55 6.56
C SER A 30 -5.28 12.14 6.14
N PRO A 31 -4.48 11.95 5.07
CA PRO A 31 -3.94 10.64 4.73
C PRO A 31 -3.09 10.04 5.85
N ASP A 32 -2.52 10.84 6.76
CA ASP A 32 -1.66 10.36 7.87
C ASP A 32 -2.47 9.91 9.10
N GLU A 33 -3.78 10.14 9.09
CA GLU A 33 -4.66 9.72 10.18
C GLU A 33 -4.98 8.23 10.06
N THR A 34 -4.67 7.45 11.10
CA THR A 34 -5.02 6.03 11.14
C THR A 34 -6.51 5.86 11.41
N VAL A 35 -7.24 5.37 10.42
CA VAL A 35 -8.69 5.09 10.53
C VAL A 35 -8.97 3.63 10.18
N ASP A 36 -9.37 2.85 11.18
CA ASP A 36 -9.80 1.46 11.01
C ASP A 36 -11.32 1.35 10.99
N LEU A 37 -11.90 1.09 9.82
CA LEU A 37 -13.35 0.89 9.67
C LEU A 37 -13.73 -0.59 9.65
N SER A 38 -13.13 -1.36 8.74
CA SER A 38 -13.42 -2.79 8.55
C SER A 38 -12.53 -3.70 9.40
N GLY A 39 -11.37 -3.20 9.83
CA GLY A 39 -10.29 -4.00 10.41
C GLY A 39 -9.46 -4.77 9.38
N PHE A 40 -9.72 -4.60 8.09
CA PHE A 40 -8.88 -5.13 7.01
C PHE A 40 -7.60 -4.30 6.82
N TRP A 41 -6.73 -4.74 5.91
CA TRP A 41 -5.52 -4.02 5.55
C TRP A 41 -5.86 -2.63 4.97
N ASN A 42 -5.16 -1.59 5.43
CA ASN A 42 -5.35 -0.23 4.97
C ASN A 42 -4.03 0.49 4.63
N ASP A 43 -4.13 1.76 4.24
CA ASP A 43 -3.00 2.62 3.91
C ASP A 43 -2.03 2.84 5.10
N SER A 44 -2.56 2.87 6.33
CA SER A 44 -1.74 3.04 7.52
C SER A 44 -0.93 1.78 7.82
N ASP A 45 -1.52 0.59 7.69
CA ASP A 45 -0.76 -0.67 7.79
C ASP A 45 0.33 -0.72 6.73
N SER A 46 -0.01 -0.39 5.48
CA SER A 46 0.92 -0.39 4.35
C SER A 46 2.17 0.43 4.62
N ARG A 47 2.01 1.70 5.01
CA ARG A 47 3.13 2.58 5.34
C ARG A 47 3.91 2.09 6.55
N MET A 48 3.22 1.71 7.63
CA MET A 48 3.87 1.26 8.87
C MET A 48 4.74 0.02 8.63
N VAL A 49 4.21 -0.96 7.91
CA VAL A 49 4.94 -2.19 7.57
C VAL A 49 6.12 -1.87 6.65
N ALA A 50 5.92 -1.00 5.66
CA ALA A 50 6.98 -0.63 4.73
C ALA A 50 8.14 0.08 5.44
N ASP A 51 7.85 1.09 6.26
CA ASP A 51 8.86 1.82 7.02
C ASP A 51 9.61 0.87 7.96
N ALA A 52 8.91 0.01 8.70
CA ALA A 52 9.52 -0.94 9.63
C ALA A 52 10.43 -1.97 8.91
N LEU A 53 10.01 -2.50 7.76
CA LEU A 53 10.81 -3.45 6.99
C LEU A 53 12.03 -2.81 6.33
N ILE A 54 11.92 -1.57 5.86
CA ILE A 54 13.07 -0.85 5.31
C ILE A 54 14.05 -0.47 6.42
N GLU A 55 13.57 -0.02 7.58
CA GLU A 55 14.44 0.23 8.74
C GLU A 55 15.19 -1.05 9.16
N ASP A 56 14.49 -2.18 9.23
CA ASP A 56 15.10 -3.48 9.50
C ASP A 56 16.12 -3.86 8.42
N ALA A 57 15.80 -3.68 7.13
CA ALA A 57 16.72 -3.95 6.04
C ALA A 57 18.01 -3.11 6.15
N LEU A 58 17.89 -1.82 6.46
CA LEU A 58 19.02 -0.91 6.58
C LEU A 58 19.83 -1.09 7.86
N SER A 59 19.29 -1.79 8.86
CA SER A 59 20.05 -2.22 10.04
C SER A 59 21.13 -3.25 9.69
N TYR A 60 20.96 -3.99 8.59
CA TYR A 60 21.94 -4.93 8.07
C TYR A 60 23.02 -4.22 7.25
N PRO A 61 24.27 -4.72 7.24
CA PRO A 61 25.40 -4.00 6.65
C PRO A 61 25.47 -4.09 5.12
N TRP A 62 24.43 -4.54 4.41
CA TRP A 62 24.49 -4.78 2.96
C TRP A 62 24.77 -3.49 2.18
N SER A 63 24.08 -2.39 2.49
CA SER A 63 24.26 -1.11 1.79
C SER A 63 25.66 -0.54 2.03
N ARG A 64 26.10 -0.57 3.29
CA ARG A 64 27.44 -0.13 3.69
C ARG A 64 28.54 -0.98 3.06
N ARG A 65 28.38 -2.31 3.04
CA ARG A 65 29.33 -3.22 2.39
C ARG A 65 29.41 -2.95 0.89
N HIS A 66 28.26 -2.75 0.23
CA HIS A 66 28.22 -2.38 -1.18
C HIS A 66 29.00 -1.09 -1.44
N GLN A 67 28.73 -0.02 -0.68
CA GLN A 67 29.44 1.25 -0.81
C GLN A 67 30.95 1.08 -0.60
N GLN A 68 31.38 0.28 0.39
CA GLN A 68 32.80 0.01 0.63
C GLN A 68 33.49 -0.72 -0.54
N GLN A 69 32.76 -1.63 -1.21
CA GLN A 69 33.26 -2.40 -2.34
C GLN A 69 33.24 -1.62 -3.66
N HIS A 70 32.32 -0.66 -3.79
CA HIS A 70 32.06 0.09 -5.03
C HIS A 70 32.41 1.57 -4.91
N GLY A 71 33.46 1.91 -4.14
CA GLY A 71 34.02 3.27 -4.11
C GLY A 71 33.07 4.36 -3.59
N GLY A 72 32.12 4.00 -2.73
CA GLY A 72 31.11 4.90 -2.16
C GLY A 72 29.81 4.97 -2.97
N GLU A 73 29.66 4.19 -4.04
CA GLU A 73 28.41 4.17 -4.80
C GLU A 73 27.26 3.52 -4.01
N LEU A 74 26.13 4.22 -3.98
CA LEU A 74 24.90 3.70 -3.40
C LEU A 74 24.41 2.50 -4.23
N PRO A 75 23.99 1.40 -3.57
CA PRO A 75 23.43 0.25 -4.26
C PRO A 75 22.15 0.62 -5.02
N ALA A 76 22.00 0.10 -6.23
CA ALA A 76 20.78 0.16 -6.99
C ALA A 76 19.87 -1.02 -6.59
N VAL A 77 18.67 -0.73 -6.11
CA VAL A 77 17.71 -1.72 -5.64
C VAL A 77 16.46 -1.65 -6.48
N ILE A 78 15.95 -2.80 -6.89
CA ILE A 78 14.61 -2.93 -7.47
C ILE A 78 13.68 -3.60 -6.48
N ILE A 79 12.50 -3.03 -6.28
CA ILE A 79 11.42 -3.70 -5.57
C ILE A 79 10.65 -4.53 -6.58
N GLY A 80 10.84 -5.84 -6.47
CA GLY A 80 10.21 -6.84 -7.32
C GLY A 80 8.80 -7.17 -6.86
N SER A 81 8.34 -8.36 -7.24
CA SER A 81 6.97 -8.79 -6.95
C SER A 81 6.78 -9.14 -5.47
N VAL A 82 5.69 -8.61 -4.90
CA VAL A 82 5.14 -9.06 -3.63
C VAL A 82 3.85 -9.82 -3.92
N ILE A 83 3.79 -11.09 -3.52
CA ILE A 83 2.65 -11.96 -3.80
C ILE A 83 1.62 -11.80 -2.69
N ASN A 84 0.38 -11.44 -3.04
CA ASN A 84 -0.72 -11.48 -2.10
C ASN A 84 -1.23 -12.93 -1.96
N ARG A 85 -1.02 -13.54 -0.79
CA ARG A 85 -1.54 -14.86 -0.39
C ARG A 85 -2.62 -14.76 0.69
N THR A 86 -3.15 -13.56 0.93
CA THR A 86 -4.28 -13.37 1.83
C THR A 86 -5.59 -13.78 1.16
N SER A 87 -6.63 -13.95 1.95
CA SER A 87 -8.04 -14.04 1.52
C SER A 87 -8.60 -12.70 1.02
N GLU A 88 -7.88 -11.61 1.25
CA GLU A 88 -8.29 -10.24 0.95
C GLU A 88 -7.70 -9.75 -0.38
N HIS A 89 -8.41 -8.87 -1.08
CA HIS A 89 -7.82 -8.10 -2.17
C HIS A 89 -7.00 -6.90 -1.62
N ILE A 90 -5.74 -7.14 -1.32
CA ILE A 90 -4.80 -6.09 -0.89
C ILE A 90 -4.29 -5.32 -2.11
N ALA A 91 -4.25 -3.98 -1.99
CA ALA A 91 -3.64 -3.10 -2.98
C ALA A 91 -2.11 -3.18 -2.91
N VAL A 92 -1.54 -4.27 -3.40
CA VAL A 92 -0.09 -4.54 -3.35
C VAL A 92 0.74 -3.42 -3.96
N ASN A 93 0.28 -2.79 -5.04
CA ASN A 93 0.98 -1.68 -5.67
C ASN A 93 1.15 -0.47 -4.73
N THR A 94 0.21 -0.23 -3.81
CA THR A 94 0.37 0.79 -2.78
C THR A 94 1.51 0.42 -1.84
N PHE A 95 1.54 -0.83 -1.39
CA PHE A 95 2.60 -1.34 -0.52
C PHE A 95 3.99 -1.31 -1.18
N LEU A 96 4.09 -1.67 -2.46
CA LEU A 96 5.34 -1.56 -3.23
C LEU A 96 5.84 -0.10 -3.26
N ARG A 97 4.95 0.86 -3.52
CA ARG A 97 5.29 2.29 -3.53
C ARG A 97 5.68 2.81 -2.15
N ASP A 98 5.08 2.29 -1.09
CA ASP A 98 5.45 2.66 0.28
C ASP A 98 6.86 2.15 0.62
N LEU A 99 7.21 0.92 0.21
CA LEU A 99 8.57 0.39 0.34
C LEU A 99 9.58 1.22 -0.47
N GLU A 100 9.24 1.57 -1.71
CA GLU A 100 10.08 2.44 -2.54
C GLU A 100 10.27 3.81 -1.89
N GLY A 101 9.18 4.42 -1.43
CA GLY A 101 9.21 5.70 -0.74
C GLY A 101 10.08 5.65 0.52
N ALA A 102 9.94 4.62 1.35
CA ALA A 102 10.73 4.44 2.56
C ALA A 102 12.23 4.29 2.25
N LEU A 103 12.58 3.44 1.29
CA LEU A 103 13.97 3.25 0.88
C LEU A 103 14.56 4.53 0.26
N MET A 104 13.80 5.23 -0.57
CA MET A 104 14.24 6.49 -1.18
C MET A 104 14.45 7.59 -0.13
N ARG A 105 13.56 7.69 0.87
CA ARG A 105 13.70 8.64 1.98
C ARG A 105 14.92 8.37 2.85
N SER A 106 15.36 7.12 2.95
CA SER A 106 16.56 6.78 3.73
C SER A 106 17.85 7.37 3.15
N GLY A 107 17.91 7.57 1.84
CA GLY A 107 19.13 8.02 1.14
C GLY A 107 20.24 6.98 1.02
N GLU A 108 20.00 5.73 1.46
CA GLU A 108 21.02 4.67 1.51
C GLU A 108 21.07 3.78 0.25
N ALA A 109 20.14 3.99 -0.69
CA ALA A 109 20.04 3.23 -1.94
C ALA A 109 19.39 4.05 -3.06
N ARG A 110 19.68 3.68 -4.31
CA ARG A 110 19.01 4.18 -5.51
C ARG A 110 17.92 3.19 -5.90
N ILE A 111 16.76 3.68 -6.32
CA ILE A 111 15.66 2.81 -6.76
C ILE A 111 15.66 2.71 -8.28
N VAL A 112 15.61 1.48 -8.77
CA VAL A 112 15.39 1.18 -10.19
C VAL A 112 13.90 0.96 -10.41
N ALA A 113 13.36 1.65 -11.41
CA ALA A 113 11.97 1.53 -11.82
C ALA A 113 11.57 0.06 -12.07
N ASP A 114 10.31 -0.28 -11.80
CA ASP A 114 9.77 -1.61 -12.04
C ASP A 114 9.73 -1.97 -13.54
N ARG A 115 9.32 -3.20 -13.87
CA ARG A 115 9.30 -3.67 -15.26
C ARG A 115 8.38 -2.83 -16.16
N GLU A 116 7.18 -2.53 -15.71
CA GLU A 116 6.16 -1.82 -16.50
C GLU A 116 6.60 -0.37 -16.75
N GLN A 117 7.15 0.28 -15.71
CA GLN A 117 7.71 1.63 -15.84
C GLN A 117 8.92 1.67 -16.78
N ARG A 118 9.80 0.68 -16.73
CA ARG A 118 10.95 0.61 -17.64
C ARG A 118 10.54 0.47 -19.10
N GLU A 119 9.45 -0.23 -19.39
CA GLU A 119 8.91 -0.31 -20.75
C GLU A 119 8.46 1.05 -21.25
N GLN A 120 7.69 1.80 -20.45
CA GLN A 120 7.29 3.18 -20.79
C GLN A 120 8.50 4.12 -21.00
N VAL A 121 9.52 4.00 -20.14
CA VAL A 121 10.75 4.81 -20.26
C VAL A 121 11.54 4.43 -21.52
N ARG A 122 11.54 3.17 -21.94
CA ARG A 122 12.20 2.73 -23.18
C ARG A 122 11.48 3.29 -24.40
N GLU A 123 10.15 3.25 -24.43
CA GLU A 123 9.34 3.84 -25.50
C GLU A 123 9.61 5.34 -25.64
N GLU A 124 9.59 6.09 -24.53
CA GLU A 124 9.93 7.51 -24.50
C GLU A 124 11.36 7.76 -25.02
N ARG A 125 12.32 6.92 -24.63
CA ARG A 125 13.71 7.05 -25.08
C ARG A 125 13.87 6.79 -26.59
N GLU A 126 13.09 5.87 -27.15
CA GLU A 126 13.01 5.63 -28.59
C GLU A 126 12.38 6.81 -29.33
N ASP A 127 11.35 7.43 -28.74
CA ASP A 127 10.73 8.64 -29.28
C ASP A 127 11.71 9.81 -29.33
N GLN A 128 12.48 10.01 -28.27
CA GLN A 128 13.55 11.02 -28.22
C GLN A 128 14.59 10.85 -29.33
N GLN A 129 14.84 9.64 -29.83
CA GLN A 129 15.79 9.46 -30.95
C GLN A 129 15.32 10.12 -32.23
N ARG A 130 14.00 10.31 -32.38
CA ARG A 130 13.36 10.92 -33.56
C ARG A 130 13.13 12.40 -33.38
N TYR A 131 12.78 12.85 -32.18
CA TYR A 131 12.27 14.21 -31.97
C TYR A 131 13.13 15.10 -31.05
N ALA A 132 13.97 14.53 -30.18
CA ALA A 132 14.80 15.32 -29.27
C ALA A 132 16.11 15.78 -29.92
N SER A 133 16.69 16.86 -29.41
CA SER A 133 18.01 17.33 -29.85
C SER A 133 19.12 16.31 -29.55
N PRO A 134 20.21 16.26 -30.34
CA PRO A 134 21.32 15.35 -30.10
C PRO A 134 21.93 15.49 -28.69
N GLU A 135 21.96 16.70 -28.13
CA GLU A 135 22.53 17.01 -26.83
C GLU A 135 21.61 16.58 -25.67
N SER A 136 20.29 16.63 -25.87
CA SER A 136 19.30 16.34 -24.82
C SER A 136 18.80 14.91 -24.82
N ARG A 137 18.94 14.16 -25.92
CA ARG A 137 18.38 12.80 -26.03
C ARG A 137 19.08 11.81 -25.10
N ALA A 138 18.30 10.98 -24.42
CA ALA A 138 18.85 9.89 -23.62
C ALA A 138 19.46 8.78 -24.51
N ARG A 139 20.52 8.13 -24.03
CA ARG A 139 21.20 7.04 -24.76
C ARG A 139 20.46 5.73 -24.62
N LEU A 140 20.20 5.06 -25.75
CA LEU A 140 19.67 3.70 -25.76
C LEU A 140 20.60 2.73 -25.04
N ARG A 141 20.03 1.70 -24.41
CA ARG A 141 20.75 0.62 -23.70
C ARG A 141 21.70 1.10 -22.59
N ASN A 142 21.42 2.27 -22.02
CA ASN A 142 22.19 2.86 -20.92
C ASN A 142 21.31 2.98 -19.66
N GLU A 143 20.55 1.93 -19.36
CA GLU A 143 19.75 1.83 -18.13
C GLU A 143 20.65 1.44 -16.96
N LEU A 144 20.36 2.00 -15.79
CA LEU A 144 20.99 1.55 -14.55
C LEU A 144 20.49 0.13 -14.23
N GLY A 145 21.43 -0.81 -14.12
CA GLY A 145 21.14 -2.14 -13.60
C GLY A 145 20.87 -2.08 -12.10
N ALA A 146 19.99 -2.95 -11.61
CA ALA A 146 19.86 -3.17 -10.17
C ALA A 146 20.97 -4.11 -9.70
N ASP A 147 21.52 -3.83 -8.53
CA ASP A 147 22.48 -4.68 -7.81
C ASP A 147 21.73 -5.68 -6.91
N TYR A 148 20.61 -5.24 -6.32
CA TYR A 148 19.77 -6.05 -5.44
C TYR A 148 18.32 -6.05 -5.88
N ILE A 149 17.64 -7.16 -5.63
CA ILE A 149 16.19 -7.29 -5.79
C ILE A 149 15.52 -7.62 -4.45
N VAL A 150 14.45 -6.89 -4.12
CA VAL A 150 13.57 -7.21 -3.00
C VAL A 150 12.33 -7.93 -3.51
N VAL A 151 12.01 -9.10 -2.97
CA VAL A 151 10.77 -9.84 -3.27
C VAL A 151 10.13 -10.34 -1.99
N GLY A 152 8.86 -10.71 -2.06
CA GLY A 152 8.21 -11.31 -0.90
C GLY A 152 6.75 -11.66 -1.08
N GLU A 153 6.06 -11.76 0.03
CA GLU A 153 4.65 -12.11 0.08
C GLU A 153 3.95 -11.55 1.31
N ILE A 154 2.63 -11.40 1.19
CA ILE A 154 1.73 -11.02 2.27
C ILE A 154 0.79 -12.20 2.51
N THR A 155 0.73 -12.69 3.74
CA THR A 155 -0.14 -13.80 4.16
C THR A 155 -1.08 -13.33 5.26
N SER A 156 -2.26 -13.94 5.35
CA SER A 156 -3.21 -13.67 6.42
C SER A 156 -3.75 -14.97 7.02
N ILE A 157 -4.12 -14.90 8.29
CA ILE A 157 -4.85 -15.94 9.02
C ILE A 157 -6.02 -15.26 9.72
N GLU A 158 -7.22 -15.72 9.41
CA GLU A 158 -8.47 -15.20 9.98
C GLU A 158 -9.05 -16.22 10.98
N ASP A 159 -9.54 -15.72 12.11
CA ASP A 159 -10.26 -16.49 13.12
C ASP A 159 -11.53 -15.72 13.53
N ILE A 160 -12.70 -16.33 13.32
CA ILE A 160 -14.00 -15.66 13.48
C ILE A 160 -14.87 -16.46 14.42
N GLU A 161 -15.33 -15.82 15.50
CA GLU A 161 -16.28 -16.39 16.44
C GLU A 161 -17.42 -15.39 16.73
N GLY A 162 -18.61 -15.67 16.18
CA GLY A 162 -19.80 -14.85 16.40
C GLY A 162 -19.67 -13.44 15.83
N ASN A 163 -19.51 -12.44 16.71
CA ASN A 163 -19.31 -11.03 16.34
C ASN A 163 -17.86 -10.55 16.51
N ARG A 164 -16.95 -11.48 16.82
CA ARG A 164 -15.53 -11.23 17.05
C ARG A 164 -14.73 -11.86 15.92
N GLU A 165 -13.70 -11.15 15.51
CA GLU A 165 -12.84 -11.55 14.42
C GLU A 165 -11.41 -11.13 14.76
N VAL A 166 -10.47 -12.03 14.51
CA VAL A 166 -9.03 -11.79 14.63
C VAL A 166 -8.43 -12.00 13.26
N ILE A 167 -7.76 -10.97 12.74
CA ILE A 167 -7.03 -11.05 11.48
C ILE A 167 -5.55 -10.86 11.78
N PHE A 168 -4.76 -11.87 11.48
CA PHE A 168 -3.31 -11.82 11.56
C PHE A 168 -2.76 -11.65 10.15
N TYR A 169 -1.94 -10.61 9.94
CA TYR A 169 -1.19 -10.39 8.71
C TYR A 169 0.29 -10.61 8.98
N GLN A 170 0.96 -11.27 8.04
CA GLN A 170 2.41 -11.40 8.03
C GLN A 170 2.94 -11.02 6.64
N VAL A 171 3.90 -10.11 6.62
CA VAL A 171 4.65 -9.74 5.44
C VAL A 171 6.06 -10.29 5.59
N ASP A 172 6.49 -11.09 4.61
CA ASP A 172 7.83 -11.65 4.55
C ASP A 172 8.53 -11.12 3.30
N LEU A 173 9.66 -10.41 3.49
CA LEU A 173 10.47 -9.89 2.41
C LEU A 173 11.88 -10.47 2.47
N ASN A 174 12.53 -10.53 1.32
CA ASN A 174 13.95 -10.80 1.24
C ASN A 174 14.62 -9.97 0.16
N MET A 175 15.90 -9.67 0.39
CA MET A 175 16.75 -8.97 -0.54
C MET A 175 17.87 -9.90 -1.00
N THR A 176 18.03 -10.01 -2.31
CA THR A 176 19.00 -10.89 -2.94
C THR A 176 19.92 -10.08 -3.85
N ASP A 177 21.21 -10.35 -3.77
CA ASP A 177 22.23 -9.86 -4.68
C ASP A 177 22.05 -10.50 -6.05
N LEU A 178 21.89 -9.70 -7.10
CA LEU A 178 21.52 -10.18 -8.44
C LEU A 178 22.67 -10.89 -9.16
N GLU A 179 23.92 -10.63 -8.79
CA GLU A 179 25.08 -11.26 -9.42
C GLU A 179 25.39 -12.62 -8.78
N SER A 180 25.43 -12.66 -7.45
CA SER A 180 25.84 -13.83 -6.68
C SER A 180 24.69 -14.74 -6.25
N ASN A 181 23.44 -14.26 -6.31
CA ASN A 181 22.26 -14.88 -5.68
C ASN A 181 22.36 -15.01 -4.16
N GLU A 182 23.27 -14.28 -3.50
CA GLU A 182 23.35 -14.25 -2.04
C GLU A 182 22.15 -13.48 -1.48
N ARG A 183 21.46 -14.10 -0.51
CA ARG A 183 20.42 -13.41 0.24
C ARG A 183 21.06 -12.56 1.33
N VAL A 184 21.08 -11.24 1.11
CA VAL A 184 21.76 -10.28 2.00
C VAL A 184 20.89 -9.80 3.16
N TRP A 185 19.56 -9.95 3.03
CA TRP A 185 18.60 -9.63 4.09
C TRP A 185 17.31 -10.45 3.95
N ILE A 186 16.68 -10.71 5.10
CA ILE A 186 15.38 -11.35 5.24
C ILE A 186 14.66 -10.64 6.39
N GLY A 187 13.53 -10.04 6.09
CA GLY A 187 12.71 -9.36 7.07
C GLY A 187 11.32 -9.96 7.14
N GLN A 188 10.71 -9.87 8.31
CA GLN A 188 9.30 -10.17 8.50
C GLN A 188 8.66 -9.11 9.37
N HIS A 189 7.40 -8.79 9.09
CA HIS A 189 6.60 -7.93 9.93
C HIS A 189 5.21 -8.51 10.13
N LYS A 190 4.65 -8.33 11.33
CA LYS A 190 3.42 -8.99 11.76
C LYS A 190 2.47 -7.97 12.35
N ILE A 191 1.23 -8.00 11.87
CA ILE A 191 0.13 -7.20 12.40
C ILE A 191 -0.96 -8.15 12.86
N LYS A 192 -1.57 -7.87 14.01
CA LYS A 192 -2.73 -8.61 14.50
C LYS A 192 -3.84 -7.65 14.87
N LYS A 193 -4.97 -7.74 14.18
CA LYS A 193 -6.14 -6.89 14.39
C LYS A 193 -7.25 -7.71 15.06
N TYR A 194 -7.89 -7.11 16.06
CA TYR A 194 -9.09 -7.65 16.71
C TYR A 194 -10.27 -6.75 16.37
N VAL A 195 -11.30 -7.33 15.80
CA VAL A 195 -12.50 -6.64 15.32
C VAL A 195 -13.70 -7.18 16.09
N GLU A 196 -14.43 -6.28 16.77
CA GLU A 196 -15.72 -6.60 17.37
C GLU A 196 -16.82 -5.81 16.67
N ARG A 197 -17.68 -6.52 15.92
CA ARG A 197 -18.79 -5.91 15.21
C ARG A 197 -19.99 -5.78 16.16
N ARG A 198 -20.50 -4.56 16.33
CA ARG A 198 -21.81 -4.36 16.98
C ARG A 198 -22.91 -4.75 16.00
N ARG A 199 -23.91 -5.53 16.44
CA ARG A 199 -25.10 -5.82 15.63
C ARG A 199 -25.84 -4.51 15.32
N THR A 200 -25.72 -4.03 14.09
CA THR A 200 -26.54 -2.93 13.61
C THR A 200 -27.96 -3.46 13.40
N ARG A 201 -28.93 -3.03 14.23
CA ARG A 201 -30.35 -3.21 13.92
C ARG A 201 -30.65 -2.38 12.66
N ARG A 202 -30.88 -3.04 11.53
CA ARG A 202 -31.51 -2.43 10.35
C ARG A 202 -33.01 -2.32 10.57
#